data_AF-A0A369AQR4-F1
#
_entry.id   AF-A0A369AQR4-F1
#
_cell.length_a   1.000
_cell.length_b   1.000
_cell.length_c   1.000
_cell.angle_alpha   90.00
_cell.angle_beta   90.00
_cell.angle_gamma   90.00
#
_symmetry.space_group_name_H-M   'P 1'
#
loop_
_entity.id
_entity.type
_entity.pdbx_description
1 polymer ?
#
loop_
_entity_poly.entity_id
_entity_poly.type
_entity_poly.pdbx_seq_one_letter_code
_entity_poly.pdbx_strand_id
1 'polypeptide(L)' 'MYKEMAFIAYYFHWSSNEVMDMPHRDRRRWCSEISTINKKLNNAPKNVFEGF' A
#
# COMPACT_ATOMS: atom_id res chain seq x y z
N MET A 1 6.81 -4.87 -7.94
CA MET A 1 6.39 -3.54 -8.47
C MET A 1 4.86 -3.41 -8.49
N TYR A 2 4.12 -4.17 -9.30
CA TYR A 2 2.65 -4.02 -9.44
C TYR A 2 1.83 -4.24 -8.16
N LYS A 3 2.24 -5.16 -7.28
CA LYS A 3 1.54 -5.43 -6.00
C LYS A 3 1.49 -4.20 -5.09
N GLU A 4 2.60 -3.47 -4.96
CA GLU A 4 2.68 -2.24 -4.17
C GLU A 4 1.78 -1.16 -4.76
N MET A 5 1.77 -1.06 -6.09
CA MET A 5 0.96 -0.07 -6.79
C MET A 5 -0.54 -0.33 -6.59
N ALA A 6 -0.96 -1.60 -6.73
CA ALA A 6 -2.35 -2.00 -6.51
C ALA A 6 -2.79 -1.78 -5.04
N PHE A 7 -1.91 -2.08 -4.09
CA PHE A 7 -2.20 -1.87 -2.67
C PHE A 7 -2.39 -0.39 -2.33
N ILE A 8 -1.48 0.47 -2.80
CA ILE A 8 -1.55 1.91 -2.56
C ILE A 8 -2.79 2.51 -3.25
N ALA A 9 -3.04 2.16 -4.52
CA ALA A 9 -4.19 2.64 -5.26
C ALA A 9 -5.53 2.19 -4.63
N TYR A 10 -5.59 0.99 -4.04
CA TYR A 10 -6.78 0.50 -3.35
C TYR A 10 -7.12 1.32 -2.09
N TYR A 11 -6.11 1.75 -1.32
CA TYR A 11 -6.33 2.46 -0.04
C TYR A 11 -6.41 3.99 -0.17
N PHE A 12 -5.60 4.59 -1.05
CA PHE A 12 -5.55 6.05 -1.20
C PHE A 12 -6.27 6.57 -2.44
N HIS A 13 -6.73 5.67 -3.33
CA HIS A 13 -7.36 6.03 -4.59
C HIS A 13 -6.49 6.93 -5.49
N TRP A 14 -5.17 6.91 -5.29
CA TRP A 14 -4.22 7.55 -6.19
C TRP A 14 -4.27 6.91 -7.57
N SER A 15 -4.09 7.72 -8.59
CA SER A 15 -4.09 7.24 -9.97
C SER A 15 -2.91 6.31 -10.21
N SER A 16 -3.05 5.36 -11.15
CA SER A 16 -1.97 4.43 -11.48
C SER A 16 -0.68 5.17 -11.91
N ASN A 17 -0.81 6.35 -12.52
CA ASN A 17 0.32 7.15 -12.97
C ASN A 17 1.11 7.70 -11.78
N GLU A 18 0.42 8.30 -10.80
CA GLU A 18 1.06 8.83 -9.59
C GLU A 18 1.82 7.76 -8.82
N VAL A 19 1.26 6.55 -8.71
CA VAL A 19 1.92 5.44 -8.00
C VAL A 19 3.06 4.83 -8.84
N MET A 20 2.99 4.93 -10.17
CA MET A 20 4.06 4.47 -11.06
C MET A 20 5.29 5.37 -10.94
N ASP A 21 5.07 6.68 -10.88
CA ASP A 21 6.11 7.71 -10.81
C ASP A 21 6.81 7.77 -9.43
N MET A 22 6.21 7.16 -8.40
CA MET A 22 6.85 7.06 -7.09
C MET A 22 8.13 6.20 -7.12
N PRO A 23 9.21 6.62 -6.43
CA PRO A 23 10.32 5.75 -6.13
C PRO A 23 9.85 4.49 -5.38
N HIS A 24 10.51 3.35 -5.65
CA HIS A 24 10.17 2.09 -4.98
C HIS A 24 10.26 2.19 -3.44
N ARG A 25 11.22 2.98 -2.94
CA ARG A 25 11.38 3.25 -1.50
C ARG A 25 10.15 3.93 -0.89
N ASP A 26 9.57 4.87 -1.62
CA ASP A 26 8.40 5.61 -1.14
C ASP A 26 7.15 4.75 -1.19
N ARG A 27 6.98 3.94 -2.24
CA ARG A 27 5.92 2.92 -2.27
C ARG A 27 5.99 1.96 -1.07
N ARG A 28 7.19 1.44 -0.75
CA ARG A 28 7.39 0.58 0.42
C ARG A 28 7.03 1.27 1.73
N ARG A 29 7.39 2.55 1.87
CA ARG A 29 7.03 3.37 3.05
C ARG A 29 5.52 3.50 3.17
N TRP A 30 4.83 3.87 2.09
CA TRP A 30 3.37 4.00 2.09
C TRP A 30 2.67 2.68 2.43
N CYS A 31 3.12 1.54 1.89
CA CYS A 31 2.59 0.24 2.28
C CYS A 31 2.70 -0.03 3.80
N SER A 32 3.81 0.39 4.42
CA SER A 32 4.03 0.25 5.87
C SER A 32 3.12 1.16 6.69
N GLU A 33 2.95 2.41 6.27
CA GLU A 33 2.06 3.38 6.94
C GLU A 33 0.60 2.93 6.89
N ILE A 34 0.12 2.53 5.70
CA ILE A 34 -1.23 1.98 5.51
C ILE A 34 -1.43 0.79 6.45
N SER A 35 -0.48 -0.15 6.47
CA SER A 35 -0.56 -1.33 7.34
C SER A 35 -0.59 -0.97 8.82
N THR A 36 0.16 0.05 9.24
CA THR A 36 0.22 0.51 10.63
C THR A 36 -1.09 1.17 11.07
N ILE A 37 -1.64 2.04 10.23
CA ILE A 37 -2.95 2.67 10.44
C ILE A 37 -4.04 1.60 10.55
N ASN A 38 -4.06 0.68 9.60
CA ASN A 38 -5.02 -0.42 9.51
C ASN A 38 -4.96 -1.37 10.71
N LYS A 39 -3.76 -1.71 11.20
CA LYS A 39 -3.58 -2.50 12.43
C LYS A 39 -4.12 -1.77 13.66
N LYS A 40 -3.91 -0.45 13.77
CA LYS A 40 -4.45 0.35 14.87
C LYS A 40 -5.98 0.47 14.81
N LEU A 41 -6.56 0.46 13.62
CA LEU A 41 -8.01 0.58 13.41
C LEU A 41 -8.77 -0.75 13.57
N ASN A 42 -8.10 -1.87 13.86
CA ASN A 42 -8.65 -3.21 14.12
C ASN A 42 -9.56 -3.83 13.02
N ASN A 43 -9.92 -3.10 11.95
CA ASN A 43 -10.84 -3.54 10.89
C ASN A 43 -10.20 -3.47 9.50
N ALA A 44 -9.03 -4.07 9.33
CA ALA A 44 -8.39 -4.15 8.02
C ALA A 44 -8.63 -5.51 7.37
N PRO A 45 -8.93 -5.57 6.06
CA PRO A 45 -8.89 -6.84 5.34
C PRO A 45 -7.49 -7.44 5.48
N LYS A 46 -7.46 -8.77 5.72
CA LYS A 46 -6.24 -9.55 5.93
C LYS A 46 -5.18 -9.14 4.91
N ASN A 47 -3.98 -8.80 5.37
CA ASN A 47 -2.90 -8.36 4.48
C ASN A 47 -2.62 -9.47 3.45
N VAL A 48 -3.07 -9.26 2.21
CA VAL A 48 -2.94 -10.22 1.10
C VAL A 48 -1.48 -10.44 0.67
N PHE A 49 -0.53 -9.77 1.32
CA PHE A 49 0.90 -9.86 1.07
C PHE A 49 1.72 -10.35 2.28
N GLU A 50 1.10 -10.82 3.36
CA GLU A 50 1.85 -11.49 4.43
C GLU A 50 2.56 -12.74 3.88
N GLY A 51 3.90 -12.76 3.97
CA GLY A 51 4.73 -13.92 3.61
C GLY A 51 5.47 -13.84 2.27
N PHE A 52 5.47 -12.70 1.59
CA PHE A 52 6.36 -12.42 0.44
C PHE A 52 7.52 -11.50 0.81
#